data_AF-A0A2E3PR20-F1
#
_entry.id   AF-A0A2E3PR20-F1
#
_cell.length_a   1.000
_cell.length_b   1.000
_cell.length_c   1.000
_cell.angle_alpha   90.00
_cell.angle_beta   90.00
_cell.angle_gamma   90.00
#
_symmetry.space_group_name_H-M   'P 1'
#
loop_
_entity.id
_entity.type
_entity.pdbx_description
1 polymer ?
#
loop_
_entity_poly.entity_id
_entity_poly.type
_entity_poly.pdbx_seq_one_letter_code
_entity_poly.pdbx_strand_id
1 'polypeptide(L)' 'MRPRRSLTAQIQEVERELAMRARVYPQRVAARRMREGEADEHCLRLECVRDTLRWLQKNETRIKSALAVEDGGA' A
#
# COMPACT_ATOMS: atom_id res chain seq x y z
N MET A 1 -12.71 13.04 13.65
CA MET A 1 -11.67 12.00 13.44
C MET A 1 -12.07 11.15 12.24
N ARG A 2 -11.20 10.91 11.26
CA ARG A 2 -11.54 10.02 10.13
C ARG A 2 -11.53 8.56 10.61
N PRO A 3 -12.46 7.70 10.14
CA PRO A 3 -12.49 6.30 10.56
C PRO A 3 -11.26 5.55 10.07
N ARG A 4 -10.68 4.72 10.95
CA ARG A 4 -9.59 3.80 10.56
C ARG A 4 -10.17 2.73 9.63
N ARG A 5 -9.46 2.43 8.54
CA ARG A 5 -9.79 1.34 7.62
C ARG A 5 -8.96 0.10 7.97
N SER A 6 -9.55 -1.08 7.80
CA SER A 6 -8.81 -2.33 8.00
C SER A 6 -7.62 -2.42 7.05
N LEU A 7 -6.58 -3.18 7.41
CA LEU A 7 -5.44 -3.43 6.53
C LEU A 7 -5.89 -4.04 5.20
N THR A 8 -6.87 -4.94 5.23
CA THR A 8 -7.49 -5.51 4.02
C THR A 8 -8.03 -4.43 3.08
N ALA A 9 -8.79 -3.47 3.61
CA ALA A 9 -9.36 -2.40 2.80
C ALA A 9 -8.28 -1.46 2.23
N GLN A 10 -7.21 -1.20 3.01
CA GLN A 10 -6.08 -0.42 2.53
C GLN A 10 -5.33 -1.13 1.41
N ILE A 11 -5.08 -2.44 1.55
CA ILE A 11 -4.42 -3.27 0.53
C ILE A 11 -5.24 -3.29 -0.76
N GLN A 12 -6.56 -3.52 -0.66
CA GLN A 12 -7.46 -3.54 -1.81
C GLN A 12 -7.44 -2.22 -2.60
N GLU A 13 -7.36 -1.09 -1.91
CA GLU A 13 -7.28 0.22 -2.57
C GLU A 13 -5.94 0.41 -3.30
N VAL A 14 -4.82 0.00 -2.70
CA VAL A 14 -3.51 0.07 -3.34
C VAL A 14 -3.44 -0.84 -4.57
N GLU A 15 -3.98 -2.05 -4.48
CA GLU A 15 -4.07 -2.99 -5.61
C GLU A 15 -4.95 -2.45 -6.74
N ARG A 16 -6.07 -1.82 -6.40
CA ARG A 16 -6.93 -1.13 -7.37
C ARG A 16 -6.17 -0.03 -8.09
N GLU A 17 -5.46 0.82 -7.36
CA GLU A 17 -4.67 1.92 -7.94
C GLU A 17 -3.57 1.39 -8.87
N LEU A 18 -2.83 0.36 -8.46
CA LEU A 18 -1.84 -0.30 -9.33
C LEU A 18 -2.48 -0.83 -10.63
N ALA A 19 -3.64 -1.48 -10.53
CA ALA A 19 -4.37 -1.98 -11.71
C ALA A 19 -4.85 -0.83 -12.62
N MET A 20 -5.27 0.31 -12.06
CA MET A 20 -5.63 1.49 -12.83
C MET A 20 -4.40 2.10 -13.52
N ARG A 21 -3.27 2.22 -12.82
CA ARG A 21 -2.01 2.75 -13.38
C ARG A 21 -1.48 1.88 -14.51
N ALA A 22 -1.52 0.56 -14.36
CA ALA A 22 -1.14 -0.37 -15.42
C ALA A 22 -1.91 -0.15 -16.74
N ARG A 23 -3.14 0.38 -16.68
CA ARG A 23 -3.94 0.74 -17.85
C ARG A 23 -3.69 2.16 -18.35
N VAL A 24 -3.54 3.13 -17.45
CA VAL A 24 -3.49 4.56 -17.77
C VAL A 24 -2.08 5.04 -18.11
N TYR A 25 -1.06 4.59 -17.40
CA TYR A 25 0.30 5.10 -17.54
C TYR A 25 0.91 4.82 -18.92
N PRO A 26 0.74 3.63 -19.53
CA PRO A 26 1.23 3.39 -20.89
C PRO A 26 0.68 4.40 -21.91
N GLN A 27 -0.59 4.77 -21.78
CA GLN A 27 -1.23 5.77 -22.66
C GLN A 27 -0.65 7.17 -22.44
N ARG A 28 -0.35 7.53 -21.18
CA ARG A 28 0.28 8.81 -20.84
C ARG A 28 1.73 8.90 -21.33
N VAL A 29 2.47 7.80 -21.24
CA VAL A 29 3.84 7.69 -21.76
C VAL A 29 3.83 7.80 -23.29
N ALA A 30 2.95 7.07 -23.98
CA ALA A 30 2.79 7.16 -25.43
C ALA A 30 2.43 8.59 -25.89
N ALA A 31 1.59 9.29 -25.12
CA ALA A 31 1.23 10.68 -25.37
C ALA A 31 2.31 11.71 -24.95
N ARG A 32 3.49 11.27 -24.48
CA ARG A 32 4.59 12.11 -23.95
C ARG A 32 4.16 13.05 -22.82
N ARG A 33 3.13 12.67 -22.06
CA ARG A 33 2.62 13.41 -20.88
C ARG A 33 3.21 12.90 -19.56
N MET A 34 4.03 11.86 -19.62
CA MET A 34 4.71 11.21 -18.50
C MET A 34 5.95 10.51 -19.05
N ARG A 35 7.04 10.48 -18.30
CA ARG A 35 8.22 9.69 -18.66
C ARG A 35 8.04 8.24 -18.20
N GLU A 36 8.60 7.29 -18.94
CA GLU A 36 8.55 5.87 -18.57
C GLU A 36 9.11 5.61 -17.17
N GLY A 37 10.33 6.09 -16.90
CA GLY A 37 10.92 5.95 -15.56
C GLY A 37 10.16 6.67 -14.44
N GLU A 38 9.33 7.67 -14.75
CA GLU A 38 8.41 8.26 -13.76
C GLU A 38 7.23 7.33 -13.48
N ALA A 39 6.65 6.73 -14.52
CA ALA A 39 5.58 5.74 -14.39
C ALA A 39 6.02 4.54 -13.55
N ASP A 40 7.22 4.02 -13.83
CA ASP A 40 7.80 2.87 -13.12
C ASP A 40 8.02 3.18 -11.64
N GLU A 41 8.64 4.32 -11.34
CA GLU A 41 8.91 4.75 -9.97
C GLU A 41 7.62 4.93 -9.15
N HIS A 42 6.56 5.48 -9.78
CA HIS A 42 5.25 5.62 -9.13
C HIS A 42 4.58 4.27 -8.83
N CYS A 43 4.73 3.29 -9.72
CA CYS A 43 4.23 1.93 -9.50
C CYS A 43 5.05 1.22 -8.42
N LEU A 44 6.39 1.29 -8.49
CA LEU A 44 7.31 0.69 -7.52
C LEU A 44 7.01 1.16 -6.09
N ARG A 45 6.80 2.47 -5.89
CA ARG A 45 6.44 3.01 -4.57
C ARG A 45 5.14 2.41 -4.03
N LEU A 46 4.12 2.25 -4.87
CA LEU A 46 2.86 1.63 -4.45
C LEU A 46 3.00 0.13 -4.17
N GLU A 47 3.83 -0.57 -4.92
CA GLU A 47 4.16 -1.97 -4.65
C GLU A 47 4.85 -2.10 -3.29
N CYS A 48 5.82 -1.24 -2.97
CA CYS A 48 6.45 -1.22 -1.65
C CYS A 48 5.42 -0.93 -0.53
N VAL A 49 4.47 -0.02 -0.75
CA VAL A 49 3.38 0.24 0.22
C VAL A 49 2.52 -0.99 0.41
N ARG A 50 2.07 -1.64 -0.68
CA ARG A 50 1.29 -2.88 -0.65
C ARG A 50 2.03 -3.96 0.15
N ASP A 51 3.32 -4.14 -0.10
CA ASP A 51 4.11 -5.19 0.53
C ASP A 51 4.32 -4.90 2.02
N THR A 52 4.50 -3.63 2.40
CA THR A 52 4.51 -3.20 3.81
C THR A 52 3.18 -3.50 4.49
N LEU A 53 2.05 -3.17 3.86
CA LEU A 53 0.72 -3.45 4.41
C LEU A 53 0.45 -4.94 4.55
N ARG A 54 0.86 -5.75 3.57
CA ARG A 54 0.75 -7.22 3.63
C ARG A 54 1.63 -7.80 4.75
N TRP A 55 2.84 -7.28 4.93
CA TRP A 55 3.69 -7.66 6.06
C TRP A 55 3.02 -7.32 7.39
N LEU A 56 2.46 -6.11 7.52
CA LEU A 56 1.71 -5.71 8.72
C LEU A 56 0.52 -6.63 8.98
N GLN A 57 -0.27 -6.95 7.95
CA GLN A 57 -1.42 -7.83 8.07
C GLN A 57 -1.01 -9.23 8.53
N LYS A 58 0.05 -9.80 7.95
CA LYS A 58 0.59 -11.10 8.35
C LYS A 58 1.08 -11.11 9.82
N ASN A 59 1.58 -9.98 10.30
CA ASN A 59 2.14 -9.84 11.64
C ASN A 59 1.18 -9.22 12.66
N GLU A 60 -0.06 -8.90 12.27
CA GLU A 60 -0.95 -8.03 13.03
C GLU A 60 -1.21 -8.57 14.44
N THR A 61 -1.52 -9.85 14.56
CA THR A 61 -1.73 -10.50 15.87
C THR A 61 -0.49 -10.42 16.74
N ARG A 62 0.69 -10.76 16.20
CA ARG A 62 1.95 -10.75 16.95
C ARG A 62 2.30 -9.35 17.46
N ILE A 63 2.12 -8.33 16.62
CA ILE A 63 2.37 -6.93 16.97
C ILE A 63 1.40 -6.49 18.07
N LYS A 64 0.10 -6.76 17.90
CA LYS A 64 -0.92 -6.42 18.91
C LYS A 64 -0.64 -7.10 20.25
N SER A 65 -0.25 -8.38 20.24
CA SER A 65 0.10 -9.09 21.46
C SER A 65 1.32 -8.50 22.16
N ALA A 66 2.37 -8.12 21.41
CA ALA A 66 3.55 -7.48 22.01
C ALA A 66 3.21 -6.14 22.67
N LEU A 67 2.37 -5.32 22.02
CA LEU A 67 1.95 -4.02 22.56
C LEU A 67 1.01 -4.16 23.77
N ALA A 68 0.13 -5.16 23.79
CA ALA A 68 -0.77 -5.39 24.91
C ALA A 68 -0.06 -5.87 26.19
N VAL A 69 1.13 -6.48 26.05
CA VAL A 69 1.96 -6.92 27.18
C VAL A 69 2.61 -5.72 27.90
N GLU A 70 2.85 -4.62 27.20
CA GLU A 70 3.44 -3.41 27.78
C GLU A 70 2.45 -2.61 28.65
N ASP A 71 1.14 -2.69 28.36
CA ASP A 71 0.08 -1.99 29.11
C ASP A 71 -0.36 -2.71 30.41
N GLY A 72 0.07 -3.96 30.62
CA GLY A 72 -0.35 -4.82 31.74
C GLY A 72 0.68 -5.00 32.86
N GLY A 73 1.80 -4.26 32.81
CA GLY A 73 2.90 -4.37 33.77
C GLY A 73 3.15 -3.05 34.52
N ALA A 74 2.26 -2.70 35.44
CA ALA A 74 2.49 -1.71 36.50
C ALA A 74 1.66 -2.08 37.74
#